data_AF-A0A208XNF5-F1
#
_entry.id   AF-A0A208XNF5-F1
#
_cell.length_a   1.000
_cell.length_b   1.000
_cell.length_c   1.000
_cell.angle_alpha   90.00
_cell.angle_beta   90.00
_cell.angle_gamma   90.00
#
_symmetry.space_group_name_H-M   'P 1'
#
loop_
_entity.id
_entity.type
_entity.pdbx_description
1 polymer ?
#
loop_
_entity_poly.entity_id
_entity_poly.type
_entity_poly.pdbx_seq_one_letter_code
_entity_poly.pdbx_strand_id
1 'polypeptide(L)'
;MRTWFWTLLLLVAAVGLAVGLRYHSGNVALLLPPYRVELSASLAALILLVLFAALYAALRAISWTLDLPVRVRRWRARRALAQQQELLERGWINLLEGRYAKAESDMSGVAGQTDVPSRRVLANLSAARAAHAMQEFARRDTLLAQAREAAGSDTALKPAVAIVEADMLLDQQRPEEALALLSQLHESGPRHMHSLRLTLRAHRDLGHWAEVLKLARNLSKRNALHPAASNRMIATAAAELLRSASDAATRRAIWKDLKDDERILPEVALAGAAVFEADGDEMRTRRILEAALDAQLTPALLQAYARCTPEQIQPRLEKAEGWLREHPNDPDLLQSLGTLCLCGRLWGPAQRYLERSLSERDDSRTHALLASLYDRTDRAVEAVRHWRLATEGMIGVPVLKADDTVLFGAAASRPQFESEEAVAPDRAAGL
;
A
#
# COMPACT_ATOMS: atom_id res chain seq x y z
N MET A 1 52.12 13.44 -26.32
CA MET A 1 52.53 14.63 -27.10
C MET A 1 53.93 15.10 -26.76
N ARG A 2 54.26 15.35 -25.47
CA ARG A 2 55.54 15.96 -25.04
C ARG A 2 56.81 15.13 -25.35
N THR A 3 56.72 13.79 -25.34
CA THR A 3 57.87 12.89 -25.57
C THR A 3 58.26 12.76 -27.04
N TRP A 4 57.31 12.82 -27.97
CA TRP A 4 57.58 12.73 -29.41
C TRP A 4 58.31 13.97 -29.94
N PHE A 5 58.00 15.15 -29.39
CA PHE A 5 58.67 16.39 -29.74
C PHE A 5 60.15 16.38 -29.32
N TRP A 6 60.45 15.89 -28.11
CA TRP A 6 61.82 15.76 -27.62
C TRP A 6 62.62 14.69 -28.36
N THR A 7 62.01 13.57 -28.76
CA THR A 7 62.71 12.55 -29.56
C THR A 7 62.97 13.03 -30.98
N LEU A 8 62.04 13.77 -31.58
CA LEU A 8 62.23 14.39 -32.90
C LEU A 8 63.31 15.47 -32.85
N LEU A 9 63.31 16.30 -31.82
CA LEU A 9 64.32 17.35 -31.61
C LEU A 9 65.72 16.75 -31.40
N LEU A 10 65.84 15.66 -30.63
CA LEU A 10 67.10 14.97 -30.40
C LEU A 10 67.57 14.23 -31.65
N LEU A 11 66.65 13.66 -32.45
CA LEU A 11 66.96 13.09 -33.77
C LEU A 11 67.48 14.15 -34.74
N VAL A 12 66.81 15.30 -34.84
CA VAL A 12 67.24 16.42 -35.69
C VAL A 12 68.58 16.96 -35.23
N ALA A 13 68.82 17.06 -33.91
CA ALA A 13 70.11 17.45 -33.36
C ALA A 13 71.21 16.42 -33.67
N ALA A 14 70.94 15.11 -33.55
CA ALA A 14 71.89 14.05 -33.85
C ALA A 14 72.22 13.97 -35.36
N VAL A 15 71.22 14.11 -36.23
CA VAL A 15 71.41 14.19 -37.69
C VAL A 15 72.17 15.46 -38.06
N GLY A 16 71.84 16.60 -37.46
CA GLY A 16 72.56 17.87 -37.65
C GLY A 16 74.02 17.78 -37.23
N LEU A 17 74.31 17.14 -36.09
CA LEU A 17 75.69 16.92 -35.61
C LEU A 17 76.46 15.97 -36.54
N ALA A 18 75.82 14.88 -36.98
CA ALA A 18 76.42 13.89 -37.90
C ALA A 18 76.70 14.48 -39.29
N VAL A 19 75.84 15.36 -39.80
CA VAL A 19 76.04 16.08 -41.07
C VAL A 19 77.12 17.16 -40.92
N GLY A 20 77.19 17.85 -39.77
CA GLY A 20 78.28 18.79 -39.46
C GLY A 20 79.66 18.12 -39.40
N LEU A 21 79.73 16.88 -38.91
CA LEU A 21 80.95 16.07 -38.84
C LEU A 21 81.40 15.51 -40.20
N ARG A 22 80.53 15.46 -41.23
CA ARG A 22 80.89 15.00 -42.60
C ARG A 22 81.88 15.91 -43.33
N TYR A 23 82.09 17.15 -42.87
CA TYR A 23 83.03 18.07 -43.51
C TYR A 23 84.50 17.81 -43.17
N HIS A 24 84.82 16.88 -42.25
CA HIS A 24 86.20 16.46 -41.96
C HIS A 24 86.29 14.94 -42.12
N SER A 25 87.16 14.45 -43.00
CA SER A 25 87.49 13.02 -43.15
C SER A 25 88.34 12.51 -41.97
N GLY A 26 87.80 12.61 -40.76
CA GLY A 26 88.45 12.21 -39.51
C GLY A 26 88.07 10.79 -39.10
N ASN A 27 89.06 9.93 -38.88
CA ASN A 27 88.86 8.68 -38.17
C ASN A 27 88.63 8.99 -36.68
N VAL A 28 87.66 8.32 -36.06
CA VAL A 28 87.42 8.41 -34.62
C VAL A 28 88.17 7.27 -33.94
N ALA A 29 89.22 7.59 -33.18
CA ALA A 29 90.00 6.61 -32.43
C ALA A 29 89.50 6.55 -30.98
N LEU A 30 88.93 5.42 -30.57
CA LEU A 30 88.70 5.12 -29.16
C LEU A 30 89.99 4.52 -28.58
N LEU A 31 90.58 5.23 -27.63
CA LEU A 31 91.74 4.77 -26.85
C LEU A 31 91.26 4.25 -25.48
N LEU A 32 91.15 2.93 -25.35
CA LEU A 32 90.95 2.24 -24.07
C LEU A 32 92.16 1.33 -23.85
N PRO A 33 93.18 1.70 -23.05
CA PRO A 33 94.39 0.88 -22.88
C PRO A 33 94.02 -0.56 -22.46
N PRO A 34 94.51 -1.63 -23.12
CA PRO A 34 95.53 -1.69 -24.19
C PRO A 34 94.99 -1.72 -25.64
N TYR A 35 93.69 -1.51 -25.86
CA TYR A 35 93.03 -1.59 -27.17
C TYR A 35 92.84 -0.21 -27.81
N ARG A 36 93.31 -0.06 -29.05
CA ARG A 36 93.05 1.12 -29.89
C ARG A 36 92.18 0.71 -31.06
N VAL A 37 90.96 1.21 -31.10
CA VAL A 37 90.00 0.91 -32.17
C VAL A 37 89.81 2.18 -33.00
N GLU A 38 90.25 2.15 -34.25
CA GLU A 38 90.05 3.23 -35.21
C GLU A 38 88.81 2.93 -36.07
N LEU A 39 87.79 3.78 -35.98
CA LEU A 39 86.55 3.64 -36.74
C LEU A 39 86.40 4.81 -37.71
N SER A 40 85.84 4.57 -38.90
CA SER A 40 85.44 5.66 -39.78
C SER A 40 84.33 6.48 -39.10
N ALA A 41 84.33 7.80 -39.29
CA ALA A 41 83.29 8.67 -38.71
C ALA A 41 81.87 8.24 -39.09
N SER A 42 81.68 7.69 -40.30
CA SER A 42 80.40 7.15 -40.74
C SER A 42 79.97 5.90 -39.98
N LEU A 43 80.90 4.99 -39.68
CA LEU A 43 80.61 3.79 -38.89
C LEU A 43 80.32 4.13 -37.42
N ALA A 44 81.09 5.06 -36.84
CA ALA A 44 80.84 5.56 -35.48
C ALA A 44 79.46 6.23 -35.35
N ALA A 45 79.06 7.04 -36.35
CA ALA A 45 77.73 7.65 -36.39
C ALA A 45 76.60 6.61 -36.53
N LEU A 46 76.79 5.57 -37.35
CA LEU A 46 75.84 4.47 -37.48
C LEU A 46 75.66 3.71 -36.16
N ILE A 47 76.76 3.36 -35.48
CA ILE A 47 76.74 2.68 -34.18
C ILE A 47 75.99 3.53 -33.15
N LEU A 48 76.25 4.85 -33.11
CA LEU A 48 75.57 5.76 -32.19
C LEU A 48 74.07 5.84 -32.47
N LEU A 49 73.67 5.85 -33.75
CA LEU A 49 72.26 5.86 -34.16
C LEU A 49 71.56 4.55 -33.77
N VAL A 50 72.20 3.40 -34.00
CA VAL A 50 71.68 2.09 -33.58
C VAL A 50 71.57 2.00 -32.07
N LEU A 51 72.59 2.45 -31.33
CA LEU A 51 72.59 2.47 -29.87
C LEU A 51 71.47 3.38 -29.33
N PHE A 52 71.26 4.55 -29.93
CA PHE A 52 70.16 5.44 -29.59
C PHE A 52 68.79 4.80 -29.87
N ALA A 53 68.61 4.18 -31.03
CA ALA A 53 67.39 3.48 -31.38
C ALA A 53 67.11 2.30 -30.42
N ALA A 54 68.14 1.54 -30.04
CA ALA A 54 68.06 0.45 -29.08
C ALA A 54 67.70 0.96 -27.68
N LEU A 55 68.36 2.02 -27.20
CA LEU A 55 68.07 2.64 -25.91
C LEU A 55 66.65 3.22 -25.87
N TYR A 56 66.21 3.87 -26.94
CA TYR A 56 64.85 4.38 -27.06
C TYR A 56 63.82 3.25 -27.03
N ALA A 57 64.05 2.17 -27.78
CA ALA A 57 63.19 0.98 -27.78
C ALA A 57 63.14 0.34 -26.38
N ALA A 58 64.27 0.23 -25.68
CA ALA A 58 64.35 -0.31 -24.33
C ALA A 58 63.55 0.55 -23.33
N LEU A 59 63.75 1.88 -23.33
CA LEU A 59 62.99 2.81 -22.48
C LEU A 59 61.49 2.78 -22.78
N ARG A 60 61.11 2.65 -24.06
CA ARG A 60 59.71 2.49 -24.48
C ARG A 60 59.11 1.19 -23.96
N ALA A 61 59.83 0.07 -24.09
CA ALA A 61 59.39 -1.23 -23.56
C ALA A 61 59.22 -1.21 -22.04
N ILE A 62 60.14 -0.56 -21.30
CA ILE A 62 60.03 -0.39 -19.84
C ILE A 62 58.79 0.45 -19.48
N SER A 63 58.55 1.58 -20.15
CA SER A 63 57.36 2.39 -19.88
C SER A 63 56.04 1.66 -20.16
N TRP A 64 55.96 0.88 -21.24
CA TRP A 64 54.78 0.07 -21.56
C TRP A 64 54.53 -1.05 -20.53
N THR A 65 55.58 -1.72 -20.07
CA THR A 65 55.48 -2.82 -19.09
C THR A 65 55.11 -2.32 -17.70
N LEU A 66 55.52 -1.12 -17.30
CA LEU A 66 55.14 -0.51 -16.02
C LEU A 66 53.66 -0.06 -15.99
N ASP A 67 53.07 0.36 -17.11
CA ASP A 67 51.66 0.79 -17.19
C ASP A 67 50.65 -0.36 -17.38
N LEU A 68 51.11 -1.50 -17.88
CA LEU A 68 50.35 -2.73 -18.12
C LEU A 68 49.57 -3.25 -16.87
N PRO A 69 50.18 -3.41 -15.68
CA PRO A 69 49.48 -3.94 -14.51
C PRO A 69 48.31 -3.04 -14.07
N VAL A 70 48.45 -1.72 -14.17
CA VAL A 70 47.37 -0.77 -13.84
C VAL A 70 46.22 -0.88 -14.84
N ARG A 71 46.53 -1.02 -16.14
CA ARG A 71 45.51 -1.19 -17.19
C ARG A 71 44.76 -2.52 -17.05
N VAL A 72 45.46 -3.61 -16.77
CA VAL A 72 44.86 -4.94 -16.52
C VAL A 72 44.02 -4.92 -15.25
N ARG A 73 44.49 -4.29 -14.16
CA ARG A 73 43.71 -4.16 -12.92
C ARG A 73 42.41 -3.38 -13.15
N ARG A 74 42.46 -2.28 -13.89
CA ARG A 74 41.26 -1.50 -14.27
C ARG A 74 40.31 -2.30 -15.16
N TRP A 75 40.83 -3.05 -16.13
CA TRP A 75 39.99 -3.90 -16.99
C TRP A 75 39.32 -5.03 -16.20
N ARG A 76 40.07 -5.72 -15.33
CA ARG A 76 39.53 -6.75 -14.44
C ARG A 76 38.48 -6.19 -13.49
N ALA A 77 38.73 -5.03 -12.87
CA ALA A 77 37.77 -4.36 -12.02
C ALA A 77 36.48 -4.00 -12.77
N ARG A 78 36.58 -3.46 -13.99
CA ARG A 78 35.40 -3.18 -14.83
C ARG A 78 34.64 -4.46 -15.21
N ARG A 79 35.36 -5.53 -15.56
CA ARG A 79 34.74 -6.81 -15.91
C ARG A 79 34.04 -7.44 -14.71
N ALA A 80 34.66 -7.41 -13.53
CA ALA A 80 34.05 -7.88 -12.28
C ALA A 80 32.81 -7.06 -11.92
N LEU A 81 32.86 -5.73 -12.05
CA LEU A 81 31.70 -4.86 -11.85
C LEU A 81 30.55 -5.19 -12.80
N ALA A 82 30.84 -5.41 -14.09
CA ALA A 82 29.84 -5.78 -15.09
C ALA A 82 29.21 -7.15 -14.78
N GLN A 83 30.02 -8.14 -14.41
CA GLN A 83 29.54 -9.46 -14.01
C GLN A 83 28.66 -9.40 -12.75
N GLN A 84 29.03 -8.58 -11.75
CA GLN A 84 28.22 -8.38 -10.55
C GLN A 84 26.88 -7.70 -10.87
N GLN A 85 26.85 -6.76 -11.82
CA GLN A 85 25.61 -6.12 -12.25
C GLN A 85 24.70 -7.10 -12.98
N GLU A 86 25.24 -7.88 -13.91
CA GLU A 86 24.49 -8.92 -14.63
C GLU A 86 23.91 -9.97 -13.66
N LEU A 87 24.70 -10.40 -12.67
CA LEU A 87 24.23 -11.34 -11.66
C LEU A 87 23.15 -10.74 -10.75
N LEU A 88 23.28 -9.45 -10.40
CA LEU A 88 22.26 -8.72 -9.65
C LEU A 88 20.96 -8.61 -10.45
N GLU A 89 21.02 -8.22 -11.73
CA GLU A 89 19.87 -8.14 -12.63
C GLU A 89 19.17 -9.50 -12.75
N ARG A 90 19.95 -10.57 -12.96
CA ARG A 90 19.43 -11.94 -13.01
C ARG A 90 18.77 -12.36 -11.69
N GLY A 91 19.37 -12.00 -10.56
CA GLY A 91 18.80 -12.24 -9.25
C GLY A 91 17.45 -11.55 -9.06
N TRP A 92 17.31 -10.30 -9.52
CA TRP A 92 16.03 -9.56 -9.46
C TRP A 92 14.99 -10.18 -10.39
N ILE A 93 15.37 -10.59 -11.60
CA ILE A 93 14.48 -11.33 -12.51
C ILE A 93 13.99 -12.62 -11.85
N ASN A 94 14.90 -13.39 -11.24
CA ASN A 94 14.54 -14.59 -10.49
C ASN A 94 13.59 -14.30 -9.32
N LEU A 95 13.81 -13.20 -8.59
CA LEU A 95 12.95 -12.79 -7.47
C LEU A 95 11.53 -12.47 -7.96
N LEU A 96 11.41 -11.73 -9.07
CA LEU A 96 10.13 -11.34 -9.67
C LEU A 96 9.38 -12.52 -10.28
N GLU A 97 10.10 -13.49 -10.85
CA GLU A 97 9.53 -14.74 -11.35
C GLU A 97 9.18 -15.75 -10.24
N GLY A 98 9.40 -15.42 -8.96
CA GLY A 98 9.14 -16.30 -7.83
C GLY A 98 10.16 -17.43 -7.65
N ARG A 99 11.28 -17.42 -8.39
CA ARG A 99 12.38 -18.39 -8.27
C ARG A 99 13.29 -18.03 -7.09
N TYR A 100 12.74 -18.03 -5.89
CA TYR A 100 13.38 -17.48 -4.68
C TYR A 100 14.73 -18.13 -4.34
N ALA A 101 14.86 -19.46 -4.44
CA ALA A 101 16.13 -20.14 -4.15
C ALA A 101 17.27 -19.69 -5.09
N LYS A 102 16.99 -19.49 -6.38
CA LYS A 102 17.96 -18.98 -7.35
C LYS A 102 18.27 -17.51 -7.09
N ALA A 103 17.25 -16.71 -6.81
CA ALA A 103 17.41 -15.30 -6.47
C ALA A 103 18.31 -15.12 -5.24
N GLU A 104 18.06 -15.86 -4.17
CA GLU A 104 18.88 -15.82 -2.95
C GLU A 104 20.34 -16.18 -3.27
N SER A 105 20.56 -17.30 -3.98
CA SER A 105 21.91 -17.75 -4.34
C SER A 105 22.67 -16.71 -5.18
N ASP A 106 22.03 -16.16 -6.22
CA ASP A 106 22.64 -15.15 -7.09
C ASP A 106 22.99 -13.88 -6.28
N MET A 107 22.08 -13.42 -5.42
CA MET A 107 22.25 -12.23 -4.59
C MET A 107 23.32 -12.40 -3.51
N SER A 108 23.32 -13.50 -2.77
CA SER A 108 24.37 -13.81 -1.80
C SER A 108 25.75 -13.93 -2.47
N GLY A 109 25.79 -14.45 -3.70
CA GLY A 109 26.98 -14.46 -4.55
C GLY A 109 27.50 -13.04 -4.84
N VAL A 110 26.62 -12.10 -5.19
CA VAL A 110 26.99 -10.68 -5.38
C VAL A 110 27.49 -10.07 -4.07
N ALA A 111 26.79 -10.31 -2.96
CA ALA A 111 27.13 -9.74 -1.65
C ALA A 111 28.53 -10.15 -1.17
N GLY A 112 28.91 -11.42 -1.39
CA GLY A 112 30.23 -11.95 -1.02
C GLY A 112 31.38 -11.47 -1.91
N GLN A 113 31.11 -11.04 -3.14
CA GLN A 113 32.15 -10.64 -4.11
C GLN A 113 32.35 -9.12 -4.24
N THR A 114 31.36 -8.32 -3.84
CA THR A 114 31.39 -6.88 -4.07
C THR A 114 32.07 -6.13 -2.93
N ASP A 115 32.97 -5.20 -3.27
CA ASP A 115 33.58 -4.26 -2.33
C ASP A 115 32.75 -2.99 -2.13
N VAL A 116 31.65 -2.84 -2.87
CA VAL A 116 30.79 -1.64 -2.82
C VAL A 116 29.73 -1.82 -1.74
N PRO A 117 29.73 -1.02 -0.65
CA PRO A 117 28.80 -1.20 0.47
C PRO A 117 27.33 -1.17 0.05
N SER A 118 26.92 -0.20 -0.77
CA SER A 118 25.53 -0.06 -1.23
C SER A 118 25.05 -1.28 -2.04
N ARG A 119 25.92 -1.87 -2.86
CA ARG A 119 25.60 -3.09 -3.61
C ARG A 119 25.49 -4.29 -2.69
N ARG A 120 26.39 -4.41 -1.70
CA ARG A 120 26.35 -5.48 -0.69
C ARG A 120 25.06 -5.42 0.13
N VAL A 121 24.66 -4.23 0.59
CA VAL A 121 23.39 -4.00 1.29
C VAL A 121 22.21 -4.41 0.40
N LEU A 122 22.14 -3.90 -0.83
CA LEU A 122 21.04 -4.20 -1.74
C LEU A 122 20.93 -5.70 -2.05
N ALA A 123 22.05 -6.36 -2.30
CA ALA A 123 22.10 -7.80 -2.54
C ALA A 123 21.62 -8.58 -1.31
N ASN A 124 22.12 -8.26 -0.11
CA ASN A 124 21.69 -8.93 1.12
C ASN A 124 20.20 -8.69 1.44
N LEU A 125 19.67 -7.47 1.24
CA LEU A 125 18.23 -7.20 1.41
C LEU A 125 17.36 -7.97 0.41
N SER A 126 17.84 -8.09 -0.84
CA SER A 126 17.13 -8.86 -1.88
C SER A 126 17.17 -10.36 -1.58
N ALA A 127 18.31 -10.88 -1.13
CA ALA A 127 18.45 -12.25 -0.66
C ALA A 127 17.55 -12.52 0.56
N ALA A 128 17.52 -11.59 1.53
CA ALA A 128 16.64 -11.70 2.70
C ALA A 128 15.16 -11.74 2.28
N ARG A 129 14.77 -10.98 1.25
CA ARG A 129 13.40 -11.02 0.70
C ARG A 129 13.07 -12.35 0.05
N ALA A 130 14.01 -12.94 -0.68
CA ALA A 130 13.85 -14.29 -1.23
C ALA A 130 13.71 -15.33 -0.10
N ALA A 131 14.59 -15.29 0.90
CA ALA A 131 14.53 -16.18 2.06
C ALA A 131 13.22 -16.02 2.85
N HIS A 132 12.74 -14.78 3.02
CA HIS A 132 11.45 -14.50 3.65
C HIS A 132 10.28 -15.10 2.89
N ALA A 133 10.27 -15.00 1.55
CA ALA A 133 9.23 -15.59 0.71
C ALA A 133 9.23 -17.13 0.76
N MET A 134 10.39 -17.75 1.02
CA MET A 134 10.52 -19.19 1.27
C MET A 134 10.23 -19.60 2.72
N GLN A 135 9.86 -18.65 3.59
CA GLN A 135 9.66 -18.86 5.03
C GLN A 135 10.91 -19.34 5.80
N GLU A 136 12.11 -19.14 5.23
CA GLU A 136 13.40 -19.47 5.83
C GLU A 136 13.89 -18.34 6.75
N PHE A 137 13.19 -18.14 7.86
CA PHE A 137 13.36 -16.96 8.72
C PHE A 137 14.75 -16.85 9.37
N ALA A 138 15.36 -17.97 9.76
CA ALA A 138 16.72 -17.96 10.30
C ALA A 138 17.75 -17.44 9.27
N ARG A 139 17.63 -17.90 8.01
CA ARG A 139 18.50 -17.43 6.92
C ARG A 139 18.24 -15.96 6.59
N ARG A 140 16.98 -15.55 6.51
CA ARG A 140 16.60 -14.14 6.36
C ARG A 140 17.28 -13.27 7.43
N ASP A 141 17.22 -13.67 8.70
CA ASP A 141 17.77 -12.87 9.80
C ASP A 141 19.30 -12.74 9.71
N THR A 142 20.00 -13.80 9.27
CA THR A 142 21.45 -13.71 8.98
C THR A 142 21.76 -12.73 7.85
N LEU A 143 20.95 -12.73 6.77
CA LEU A 143 21.13 -11.83 5.63
C LEU A 143 20.81 -10.38 6.01
N LEU A 144 19.79 -10.14 6.84
CA LEU A 144 19.48 -8.82 7.39
C LEU A 144 20.62 -8.31 8.29
N ALA A 145 21.20 -9.17 9.12
CA ALA A 145 22.36 -8.80 9.93
C ALA A 145 23.56 -8.41 9.06
N GLN A 146 23.85 -9.17 8.00
CA GLN A 146 24.91 -8.83 7.04
C GLN A 146 24.60 -7.53 6.28
N ALA A 147 23.35 -7.26 5.94
CA ALA A 147 22.94 -5.99 5.34
C ALA A 147 23.15 -4.83 6.32
N ARG A 148 22.82 -5.01 7.60
CA ARG A 148 23.02 -3.98 8.64
C ARG A 148 24.49 -3.69 8.87
N GLU A 149 25.33 -4.72 8.93
CA GLU A 149 26.78 -4.58 9.04
C GLU A 149 27.37 -3.83 7.84
N ALA A 150 26.96 -4.20 6.62
CA ALA A 150 27.40 -3.54 5.39
C ALA A 150 26.93 -2.08 5.28
N ALA A 151 25.78 -1.73 5.85
CA ALA A 151 25.29 -0.35 5.92
C ALA A 151 26.11 0.50 6.90
N GLY A 152 26.70 -0.10 7.94
CA GLY A 152 27.59 0.57 8.88
C GLY A 152 26.95 1.82 9.50
N SER A 153 27.63 2.97 9.38
CA SER A 153 27.13 4.29 9.83
C SER A 153 26.49 5.13 8.72
N ASP A 154 26.29 4.56 7.52
CA ASP A 154 25.80 5.31 6.36
C ASP A 154 24.34 5.72 6.54
N THR A 155 24.09 7.03 6.57
CA THR A 155 22.77 7.63 6.78
C THR A 155 21.80 7.37 5.64
N ALA A 156 22.29 7.03 4.44
CA ALA A 156 21.44 6.69 3.31
C ALA A 156 21.00 5.20 3.32
N LEU A 157 21.85 4.29 3.82
CA LEU A 157 21.62 2.84 3.74
C LEU A 157 20.90 2.28 4.98
N LYS A 158 21.12 2.86 6.17
CA LYS A 158 20.43 2.44 7.41
C LYS A 158 18.89 2.45 7.28
N PRO A 159 18.25 3.51 6.74
CA PRO A 159 16.80 3.52 6.56
C PRO A 159 16.28 2.38 5.70
N ALA A 160 17.03 1.99 4.66
CA ALA A 160 16.62 0.92 3.76
C ALA A 160 16.56 -0.44 4.48
N VAL A 161 17.59 -0.76 5.27
CA VAL A 161 17.61 -1.99 6.07
C VAL A 161 16.45 -2.00 7.06
N ALA A 162 16.30 -0.90 7.79
CA ALA A 162 15.25 -0.74 8.79
C ALA A 162 13.84 -0.91 8.19
N ILE A 163 13.53 -0.24 7.09
CA ILE A 163 12.21 -0.31 6.46
C ILE A 163 11.90 -1.73 5.97
N VAL A 164 12.88 -2.40 5.35
CA VAL A 164 12.68 -3.78 4.84
C VAL A 164 12.48 -4.77 5.98
N GLU A 165 13.23 -4.62 7.07
CA GLU A 165 13.07 -5.45 8.27
C GLU A 165 11.71 -5.23 8.95
N ALA A 166 11.28 -3.98 9.11
CA ALA A 166 9.95 -3.67 9.65
C ALA A 166 8.82 -4.29 8.84
N ASP A 167 8.92 -4.25 7.50
CA ASP A 167 7.94 -4.87 6.61
C ASP A 167 7.85 -6.39 6.84
N MET A 168 9.00 -7.07 6.91
CA MET A 168 9.08 -8.52 7.18
C MET A 168 8.60 -8.89 8.58
N LEU A 169 8.78 -8.02 9.58
CA LEU A 169 8.24 -8.21 10.93
C LEU A 169 6.70 -8.10 10.94
N LEU A 170 6.15 -7.13 10.21
CA LEU A 170 4.69 -6.99 10.07
C LEU A 170 4.05 -8.17 9.34
N ASP A 171 4.73 -8.74 8.35
CA ASP A 171 4.24 -9.94 7.67
C ASP A 171 4.23 -11.18 8.58
N GLN A 172 5.08 -11.21 9.61
CA GLN A 172 5.09 -12.24 10.65
C GLN A 172 4.17 -11.95 11.84
N GLN A 173 3.27 -10.95 11.75
CA GLN A 173 2.42 -10.54 12.87
C GLN A 173 3.22 -10.13 14.12
N ARG A 174 4.39 -9.49 13.95
CA ARG A 174 5.22 -8.93 15.02
C ARG A 174 5.23 -7.39 14.97
N PRO A 175 4.07 -6.72 15.17
CA PRO A 175 3.95 -5.28 14.99
C PRO A 175 4.68 -4.45 16.06
N GLU A 176 4.87 -4.96 17.28
CA GLU A 176 5.58 -4.25 18.35
C GLU A 176 7.05 -4.00 17.98
N GLU A 177 7.74 -5.03 17.51
CA GLU A 177 9.14 -4.94 17.09
C GLU A 177 9.31 -4.07 15.85
N ALA A 178 8.39 -4.18 14.90
CA ALA A 178 8.36 -3.30 13.73
C ALA A 178 8.19 -1.83 14.15
N LEU A 179 7.31 -1.55 15.11
CA LEU A 179 7.07 -0.21 15.62
C LEU A 179 8.31 0.36 16.31
N ALA A 180 8.97 -0.43 17.17
CA ALA A 180 10.19 -0.02 17.88
C ALA A 180 11.33 0.33 16.89
N LEU A 181 11.42 -0.40 15.79
CA LEU A 181 12.41 -0.15 14.77
C LEU A 181 12.06 1.09 13.91
N LEU A 182 10.79 1.28 13.57
CA LEU A 182 10.31 2.44 12.81
C LEU A 182 10.37 3.74 13.63
N SER A 183 10.14 3.70 14.94
CA SER A 183 10.23 4.88 15.81
C SER A 183 11.67 5.40 15.90
N GLN A 184 12.65 4.51 16.11
CA GLN A 184 14.07 4.86 16.09
C GLN A 184 14.49 5.49 14.75
N LEU A 185 13.94 4.97 13.64
CA LEU A 185 14.17 5.55 12.32
C LEU A 185 13.58 6.96 12.17
N HIS A 186 12.41 7.23 12.75
CA HIS A 186 11.76 8.55 12.68
C HIS A 186 12.38 9.60 13.59
N GLU A 187 13.09 9.20 14.64
CA GLU A 187 13.87 10.09 15.52
C GLU A 187 15.19 10.52 14.88
N SER A 188 15.83 9.61 14.15
CA SER A 188 17.18 9.78 13.61
C SER A 188 17.25 10.34 12.18
N GLY A 189 16.12 10.44 11.47
CA GLY A 189 16.14 10.82 10.05
C GLY A 189 14.82 11.29 9.45
N PRO A 190 14.80 11.57 8.13
CA PRO A 190 13.61 12.05 7.43
C PRO A 190 12.50 10.99 7.39
N ARG A 191 11.25 11.42 7.59
CA ARG A 191 10.08 10.52 7.56
C ARG A 191 9.69 10.18 6.12
N HIS A 192 10.14 9.02 5.65
CA HIS A 192 9.75 8.47 4.35
C HIS A 192 8.26 8.08 4.30
N MET A 193 7.61 8.23 3.15
CA MET A 193 6.18 7.87 3.01
C MET A 193 5.92 6.39 3.26
N HIS A 194 6.81 5.50 2.80
CA HIS A 194 6.65 4.07 3.02
C HIS A 194 6.75 3.69 4.51
N SER A 195 7.69 4.28 5.26
CA SER A 195 7.82 4.00 6.68
C SER A 195 6.59 4.46 7.46
N LEU A 196 5.98 5.59 7.09
CA LEU A 196 4.71 6.03 7.68
C LEU A 196 3.55 5.05 7.39
N ARG A 197 3.48 4.47 6.19
CA ARG A 197 2.47 3.43 5.88
C ARG A 197 2.69 2.16 6.71
N LEU A 198 3.95 1.74 6.92
CA LEU A 198 4.24 0.60 7.79
C LEU A 198 3.92 0.91 9.26
N THR A 199 4.19 2.13 9.72
CA THR A 199 3.87 2.57 11.09
C THR A 199 2.36 2.58 11.32
N LEU A 200 1.60 3.06 10.33
CA LEU A 200 0.14 3.00 10.34
C LEU A 200 -0.38 1.55 10.39
N ARG A 201 0.19 0.64 9.58
CA ARG A 201 -0.13 -0.80 9.62
C ARG A 201 0.15 -1.37 11.01
N ALA A 202 1.32 -1.08 11.58
CA ALA A 202 1.71 -1.54 12.92
C ALA A 202 0.74 -1.06 14.01
N HIS A 203 0.40 0.23 14.04
CA HIS A 203 -0.56 0.77 15.01
C HIS A 203 -1.96 0.19 14.86
N ARG A 204 -2.40 -0.07 13.63
CA ARG A 204 -3.69 -0.72 13.36
C ARG A 204 -3.69 -2.15 13.90
N ASP A 205 -2.64 -2.91 13.61
CA ASP A 205 -2.54 -4.31 14.03
C ASP A 205 -2.44 -4.44 15.57
N LEU A 206 -1.93 -3.39 16.25
CA LEU A 206 -1.91 -3.27 17.73
C LEU A 206 -3.19 -2.66 18.34
N GLY A 207 -4.15 -2.19 17.54
CA GLY A 207 -5.35 -1.51 18.05
C GLY A 207 -5.08 -0.13 18.66
N HIS A 208 -3.97 0.53 18.32
CA HIS A 208 -3.63 1.88 18.75
C HIS A 208 -4.41 2.96 17.97
N TRP A 209 -5.74 2.95 18.09
CA TRP A 209 -6.66 3.71 17.23
C TRP A 209 -6.43 5.23 17.20
N ALA A 210 -5.97 5.82 18.31
CA ALA A 210 -5.63 7.25 18.38
C ALA A 210 -4.52 7.64 17.40
N GLU A 211 -3.47 6.81 17.32
CA GLU A 211 -2.35 7.04 16.40
C GLU A 211 -2.74 6.68 14.96
N VAL A 212 -3.57 5.65 14.77
CA VAL A 212 -4.14 5.32 13.44
C VAL A 212 -4.90 6.52 12.86
N LEU A 213 -5.77 7.14 13.66
CA LEU A 213 -6.56 8.30 13.21
C LEU A 213 -5.66 9.49 12.81
N LYS A 214 -4.66 9.81 13.63
CA LYS A 214 -3.70 10.88 13.34
C LYS A 214 -2.89 10.60 12.06
N LEU A 215 -2.35 9.39 11.92
CA LEU A 215 -1.53 9.00 10.77
C LEU A 215 -2.37 8.91 9.49
N ALA A 216 -3.58 8.36 9.55
CA ALA A 216 -4.50 8.28 8.42
C ALA A 216 -4.86 9.68 7.90
N ARG A 217 -5.24 10.62 8.78
CA ARG A 217 -5.50 12.03 8.42
C ARG A 217 -4.28 12.68 7.74
N ASN A 218 -3.09 12.46 8.28
CA ASN A 218 -1.85 13.02 7.72
C ASN A 218 -1.54 12.46 6.32
N LEU A 219 -1.63 11.13 6.15
CA LEU A 219 -1.40 10.47 4.87
C LEU A 219 -2.47 10.85 3.83
N SER A 220 -3.72 11.04 4.24
CA SER A 220 -4.80 11.54 3.39
C SER A 220 -4.47 12.93 2.84
N LYS A 221 -4.03 13.85 3.70
CA LYS A 221 -3.69 15.23 3.30
C LYS A 221 -2.53 15.28 2.28
N ARG A 222 -1.65 14.28 2.31
CA ARG A 222 -0.50 14.15 1.40
C ARG A 222 -0.79 13.32 0.15
N ASN A 223 -2.03 12.89 -0.07
CA ASN A 223 -2.41 11.97 -1.17
C ASN A 223 -1.58 10.67 -1.18
N ALA A 224 -1.13 10.20 0.00
CA ALA A 224 -0.33 8.99 0.13
C ALA A 224 -1.19 7.71 0.24
N LEU A 225 -2.51 7.87 0.34
CA LEU A 225 -3.52 6.81 0.36
C LEU A 225 -4.64 7.17 -0.62
N HIS A 226 -5.26 6.15 -1.21
CA HIS A 226 -6.48 6.35 -1.99
C HIS A 226 -7.59 6.91 -1.09
N PRO A 227 -8.39 7.91 -1.53
CA PRO A 227 -9.41 8.56 -0.69
C PRO A 227 -10.37 7.57 -0.01
N ALA A 228 -10.87 6.58 -0.74
CA ALA A 228 -11.76 5.55 -0.18
C ALA A 228 -11.10 4.71 0.93
N ALA A 229 -9.82 4.35 0.77
CA ALA A 229 -9.08 3.58 1.79
C ALA A 229 -8.77 4.44 3.02
N SER A 230 -8.48 5.73 2.80
CA SER A 230 -8.28 6.70 3.88
C SER A 230 -9.56 6.89 4.70
N ASN A 231 -10.69 7.16 4.04
CA ASN A 231 -11.98 7.37 4.70
C ASN A 231 -12.40 6.13 5.49
N ARG A 232 -12.25 4.93 4.92
CA ARG A 232 -12.55 3.68 5.64
C ARG A 232 -11.70 3.55 6.90
N MET A 233 -10.40 3.82 6.81
CA MET A 233 -9.50 3.68 7.96
C MET A 233 -9.74 4.74 9.04
N ILE A 234 -10.05 5.98 8.63
CA ILE A 234 -10.48 7.05 9.54
C ILE A 234 -11.78 6.66 10.22
N ALA A 235 -12.75 6.12 9.45
CA ALA A 235 -14.05 5.72 9.97
C ALA A 235 -13.92 4.62 11.03
N THR A 236 -13.19 3.55 10.72
CA THR A 236 -12.95 2.45 11.64
C THR A 236 -12.20 2.95 12.90
N ALA A 237 -11.12 3.72 12.75
CA ALA A 237 -10.36 4.20 13.90
C ALA A 237 -11.18 5.14 14.80
N ALA A 238 -11.96 6.06 14.22
CA ALA A 238 -12.84 6.95 14.97
C ALA A 238 -13.96 6.19 15.69
N ALA A 239 -14.56 5.19 15.02
CA ALA A 239 -15.60 4.35 15.60
C ALA A 239 -15.08 3.53 16.79
N GLU A 240 -13.89 2.92 16.67
CA GLU A 240 -13.27 2.17 17.77
C GLU A 240 -12.87 3.07 18.94
N LEU A 241 -12.36 4.29 18.67
CA LEU A 241 -12.06 5.27 19.72
C LEU A 241 -13.31 5.65 20.52
N LEU A 242 -14.43 5.87 19.83
CA LEU A 242 -15.70 6.16 20.49
C LEU A 242 -16.18 4.99 21.35
N ARG A 243 -16.07 3.75 20.84
CA ARG A 243 -16.53 2.53 21.55
C ARG A 243 -15.65 2.15 22.74
N SER A 244 -14.33 2.38 22.65
CA SER A 244 -13.36 2.04 23.71
C SER A 244 -13.28 3.07 24.83
N ALA A 245 -13.85 4.26 24.65
CA ALA A 245 -13.84 5.31 25.67
C ALA A 245 -14.82 5.00 26.82
N SER A 246 -14.31 4.94 28.05
CA SER A 246 -15.08 4.59 29.25
C SER A 246 -16.09 5.68 29.67
N ASP A 247 -15.72 6.95 29.51
CA ASP A 247 -16.46 8.06 30.13
C ASP A 247 -17.19 8.93 29.09
N ALA A 248 -18.39 9.40 29.43
CA ALA A 248 -19.18 10.30 28.58
C ALA A 248 -18.47 11.63 28.27
N ALA A 249 -17.59 12.10 29.17
CA ALA A 249 -16.77 13.28 28.93
C ALA A 249 -15.74 13.04 27.81
N THR A 250 -15.04 11.91 27.87
CA THR A 250 -14.05 11.49 26.87
C THR A 250 -14.70 11.25 25.52
N ARG A 251 -15.87 10.58 25.48
CA ARG A 251 -16.64 10.36 24.24
C ARG A 251 -17.04 11.68 23.58
N ARG A 252 -17.51 12.65 24.37
CA ARG A 252 -17.81 14.02 23.88
C ARG A 252 -16.56 14.74 23.36
N ALA A 253 -15.43 14.60 24.03
CA ALA A 253 -14.16 15.20 23.58
C ALA A 253 -13.70 14.59 22.24
N ILE A 254 -13.73 13.26 22.10
CA ILE A 254 -13.40 12.56 20.86
C ILE A 254 -14.33 13.02 19.74
N TRP A 255 -15.65 13.04 19.97
CA TRP A 255 -16.62 13.50 18.97
C TRP A 255 -16.36 14.94 18.52
N LYS A 256 -15.96 15.82 19.45
CA LYS A 256 -15.62 17.21 19.15
C LYS A 256 -14.34 17.34 18.29
N ASP A 257 -13.38 16.45 18.44
CA ASP A 257 -12.14 16.41 17.63
C ASP A 257 -12.38 15.91 16.18
N LEU A 258 -13.44 15.14 15.96
CA LEU A 258 -13.81 14.69 14.61
C LEU A 258 -14.24 15.87 13.73
N LYS A 259 -13.81 15.87 12.47
CA LYS A 259 -14.25 16.85 11.46
C LYS A 259 -15.67 16.51 10.99
N ASP A 260 -16.37 17.50 10.43
CA ASP A 260 -17.75 17.30 9.97
C ASP A 260 -17.84 16.21 8.89
N ASP A 261 -16.92 16.20 7.92
CA ASP A 261 -16.83 15.16 6.88
C ASP A 261 -16.56 13.75 7.45
N GLU A 262 -15.96 13.66 8.63
CA GLU A 262 -15.66 12.38 9.30
C GLU A 262 -16.86 11.90 10.13
N ARG A 263 -17.64 12.84 10.70
CA ARG A 263 -18.83 12.53 11.52
C ARG A 263 -19.97 11.94 10.71
N ILE A 264 -20.09 12.30 9.43
CA ILE A 264 -21.12 11.79 8.52
C ILE A 264 -20.80 10.40 7.97
N LEU A 265 -19.57 9.89 8.17
CA LEU A 265 -19.21 8.55 7.70
C LEU A 265 -20.07 7.50 8.42
N PRO A 266 -20.70 6.53 7.70
CA PRO A 266 -21.68 5.61 8.30
C PRO A 266 -21.19 4.85 9.53
N GLU A 267 -19.96 4.32 9.51
CA GLU A 267 -19.40 3.60 10.67
C GLU A 267 -19.22 4.50 11.89
N VAL A 268 -18.84 5.78 11.68
CA VAL A 268 -18.62 6.76 12.75
C VAL A 268 -19.95 7.23 13.31
N ALA A 269 -20.92 7.53 12.44
CA ALA A 269 -22.25 7.94 12.84
C ALA A 269 -22.96 6.84 13.64
N LEU A 270 -22.85 5.57 13.23
CA LEU A 270 -23.40 4.43 13.97
C LEU A 270 -22.73 4.28 15.35
N ALA A 271 -21.40 4.35 15.43
CA ALA A 271 -20.68 4.24 16.70
C ALA A 271 -21.00 5.42 17.62
N GLY A 272 -21.06 6.64 17.10
CA GLY A 272 -21.45 7.84 17.82
C GLY A 272 -22.88 7.75 18.34
N ALA A 273 -23.83 7.36 17.49
CA ALA A 273 -25.23 7.17 17.86
C ALA A 273 -25.38 6.17 19.01
N ALA A 274 -24.78 4.98 18.90
CA ALA A 274 -24.84 3.96 19.95
C ALA A 274 -24.24 4.43 21.28
N VAL A 275 -23.12 5.16 21.22
CA VAL A 275 -22.47 5.75 22.39
C VAL A 275 -23.33 6.80 23.08
N PHE A 276 -23.93 7.72 22.31
CA PHE A 276 -24.73 8.81 22.89
C PHE A 276 -26.13 8.36 23.30
N GLU A 277 -26.67 7.32 22.67
CA GLU A 277 -27.86 6.61 23.12
C GLU A 277 -27.62 5.97 24.49
N ALA A 278 -26.48 5.30 24.70
CA ALA A 278 -26.09 4.77 26.01
C ALA A 278 -25.91 5.87 27.07
N ASP A 279 -25.55 7.09 26.67
CA ASP A 279 -25.48 8.27 27.54
C ASP A 279 -26.85 8.93 27.81
N GLY A 280 -27.93 8.47 27.15
CA GLY A 280 -29.27 9.04 27.23
C GLY A 280 -29.47 10.34 26.45
N ASP A 281 -28.54 10.73 25.58
CA ASP A 281 -28.61 11.95 24.77
C ASP A 281 -29.30 11.69 23.43
N GLU A 282 -30.59 11.35 23.51
CA GLU A 282 -31.45 11.00 22.37
C GLU A 282 -31.53 12.09 21.29
N MET A 283 -31.49 13.36 21.70
CA MET A 283 -31.50 14.49 20.77
C MET A 283 -30.22 14.49 19.92
N ARG A 284 -29.06 14.28 20.54
CA ARG A 284 -27.78 14.20 19.80
C ARG A 284 -27.75 12.96 18.91
N THR A 285 -28.18 11.80 19.41
CA THR A 285 -28.27 10.56 18.64
C THR A 285 -29.08 10.76 17.36
N ARG A 286 -30.27 11.36 17.47
CA ARG A 286 -31.11 11.69 16.32
C ARG A 286 -30.37 12.60 15.33
N ARG A 287 -29.79 13.71 15.79
CA ARG A 287 -29.07 14.66 14.92
C ARG A 287 -27.87 14.04 14.19
N ILE A 288 -27.13 13.15 14.86
CA ILE A 288 -25.99 12.44 14.26
C ILE A 288 -26.46 11.54 13.11
N LEU A 289 -27.50 10.73 13.37
CA LEU A 289 -28.05 9.84 12.36
C LEU A 289 -28.67 10.60 11.19
N GLU A 290 -29.39 11.69 11.45
CA GLU A 290 -29.97 12.55 10.40
C GLU A 290 -28.89 13.15 9.49
N ALA A 291 -27.82 13.70 10.08
CA ALA A 291 -26.73 14.28 9.30
C ALA A 291 -26.02 13.23 8.42
N ALA A 292 -25.85 12.00 8.91
CA ALA A 292 -25.25 10.92 8.14
C ALA A 292 -26.19 10.39 7.05
N LEU A 293 -27.50 10.29 7.32
CA LEU A 293 -28.51 9.86 6.36
C LEU A 293 -28.75 10.90 5.26
N ASP A 294 -28.68 12.19 5.59
CA ASP A 294 -28.71 13.29 4.61
C ASP A 294 -27.52 13.21 3.64
N ALA A 295 -26.37 12.67 4.07
CA ALA A 295 -25.22 12.46 3.20
C ALA A 295 -25.30 11.15 2.41
N GLN A 296 -25.72 10.05 3.05
CA GLN A 296 -25.85 8.75 2.42
C GLN A 296 -26.90 7.88 3.13
N LEU A 297 -28.01 7.59 2.44
CA LEU A 297 -28.99 6.60 2.87
C LEU A 297 -28.37 5.19 2.85
N THR A 298 -28.05 4.68 4.03
CA THR A 298 -27.47 3.34 4.22
C THR A 298 -28.42 2.51 5.07
N PRO A 299 -28.67 1.23 4.74
CA PRO A 299 -29.63 0.39 5.47
C PRO A 299 -29.30 0.29 6.97
N ALA A 300 -28.01 0.17 7.31
CA ALA A 300 -27.57 0.11 8.71
C ALA A 300 -27.91 1.39 9.50
N LEU A 301 -27.76 2.57 8.89
CA LEU A 301 -28.12 3.85 9.51
C LEU A 301 -29.63 3.97 9.68
N LEU A 302 -30.41 3.60 8.66
CA LEU A 302 -31.88 3.59 8.71
C LEU A 302 -32.41 2.68 9.81
N GLN A 303 -31.80 1.51 9.99
CA GLN A 303 -32.18 0.57 11.05
C GLN A 303 -31.78 1.05 12.45
N ALA A 304 -30.71 1.82 12.59
CA ALA A 304 -30.37 2.49 13.85
C ALA A 304 -31.33 3.65 14.11
N TYR A 305 -31.70 4.39 13.07
CA TYR A 305 -32.63 5.52 13.15
C TYR A 305 -34.05 5.10 13.55
N ALA A 306 -34.50 3.91 13.15
CA ALA A 306 -35.77 3.37 13.59
C ALA A 306 -35.81 2.95 15.07
N ARG A 307 -34.65 2.81 15.73
CA ARG A 307 -34.56 2.54 17.17
C ARG A 307 -34.57 3.86 17.92
N CYS A 308 -35.64 4.12 18.65
CA CYS A 308 -35.78 5.33 19.45
C CYS A 308 -36.77 5.15 20.59
N THR A 309 -36.68 6.05 21.57
CA THR A 309 -37.71 6.17 22.60
C THR A 309 -38.99 6.79 22.04
N PRO A 310 -40.16 6.57 22.68
CA PRO A 310 -41.45 7.08 22.22
C PRO A 310 -41.47 8.60 21.95
N GLU A 311 -40.71 9.38 22.72
CA GLU A 311 -40.66 10.84 22.61
C GLU A 311 -39.98 11.31 21.31
N GLN A 312 -39.15 10.47 20.70
CA GLN A 312 -38.43 10.81 19.46
C GLN A 312 -39.13 10.28 18.20
N ILE A 313 -40.23 9.52 18.31
CA ILE A 313 -40.88 8.92 17.15
C ILE A 313 -41.39 9.99 16.17
N GLN A 314 -42.15 10.95 16.66
CA GLN A 314 -42.75 12.01 15.82
C GLN A 314 -41.71 12.83 15.05
N PRO A 315 -40.67 13.42 15.69
CA PRO A 315 -39.66 14.18 14.94
C PRO A 315 -38.87 13.31 13.96
N ARG A 316 -38.67 12.01 14.26
CA ARG A 316 -37.99 11.10 13.34
C ARG A 316 -38.85 10.73 12.13
N LEU A 317 -40.15 10.55 12.35
CA LEU A 317 -41.12 10.28 11.28
C LEU A 317 -41.16 11.44 10.28
N GLU A 318 -41.32 12.68 10.76
CA GLU A 318 -41.40 13.87 9.91
C GLU A 318 -40.16 14.05 9.02
N LYS A 319 -38.97 13.81 9.57
CA LYS A 319 -37.72 13.86 8.83
C LYS A 319 -37.60 12.72 7.81
N ALA A 320 -37.95 11.50 8.19
CA ALA A 320 -37.91 10.34 7.28
C ALA A 320 -38.93 10.42 6.14
N GLU A 321 -40.10 11.03 6.35
CA GLU A 321 -41.06 11.35 5.28
C GLU A 321 -40.52 12.42 4.32
N GLY A 322 -39.61 13.27 4.80
CA GLY A 322 -38.79 14.14 3.95
C GLY A 322 -37.92 13.33 2.98
N TRP A 323 -37.14 12.38 3.49
CA TRP A 323 -36.31 11.49 2.66
C TRP A 323 -37.14 10.66 1.68
N LEU A 324 -38.34 10.22 2.08
CA LEU A 324 -39.21 9.41 1.22
C LEU A 324 -39.67 10.18 -0.04
N ARG A 325 -39.81 11.51 0.04
CA ARG A 325 -40.15 12.33 -1.14
C ARG A 325 -39.04 12.32 -2.19
N GLU A 326 -37.79 12.23 -1.76
CA GLU A 326 -36.61 12.17 -2.64
C GLU A 326 -36.33 10.73 -3.10
N HIS A 327 -36.61 9.75 -2.24
CA HIS A 327 -36.35 8.32 -2.45
C HIS A 327 -37.62 7.47 -2.26
N PRO A 328 -38.62 7.57 -3.15
CA PRO A 328 -39.95 7.01 -2.92
C PRO A 328 -40.00 5.48 -2.85
N ASN A 329 -39.11 4.80 -3.56
CA ASN A 329 -39.12 3.33 -3.70
C ASN A 329 -37.94 2.66 -2.99
N ASP A 330 -37.30 3.35 -2.03
CA ASP A 330 -36.25 2.73 -1.22
C ASP A 330 -36.89 1.77 -0.19
N PRO A 331 -36.68 0.43 -0.33
CA PRO A 331 -37.32 -0.55 0.53
C PRO A 331 -36.87 -0.44 1.99
N ASP A 332 -35.62 -0.05 2.23
CA ASP A 332 -35.05 0.04 3.58
C ASP A 332 -35.56 1.29 4.31
N LEU A 333 -35.76 2.40 3.57
CA LEU A 333 -36.39 3.60 4.11
C LEU A 333 -37.86 3.35 4.47
N LEU A 334 -38.62 2.70 3.58
CA LEU A 334 -40.01 2.29 3.82
C LEU A 334 -40.12 1.36 5.03
N GLN A 335 -39.20 0.41 5.18
CA GLN A 335 -39.13 -0.49 6.33
C GLN A 335 -38.87 0.28 7.63
N SER A 336 -37.97 1.26 7.62
CA SER A 336 -37.69 2.10 8.79
C SER A 336 -38.87 3.01 9.17
N LEU A 337 -39.57 3.59 8.20
CA LEU A 337 -40.82 4.33 8.43
C LEU A 337 -41.90 3.44 9.03
N GLY A 338 -42.10 2.24 8.46
CA GLY A 338 -43.02 1.25 9.01
C GLY A 338 -42.69 0.85 10.44
N THR A 339 -41.40 0.69 10.75
CA THR A 339 -40.91 0.39 12.11
C THR A 339 -41.20 1.55 13.08
N LEU A 340 -40.96 2.80 12.68
CA LEU A 340 -41.29 3.98 13.49
C LEU A 340 -42.80 4.10 13.74
N CYS A 341 -43.63 3.89 12.71
CA CYS A 341 -45.09 3.87 12.85
C CYS A 341 -45.56 2.75 13.80
N LEU A 342 -44.95 1.56 13.73
CA LEU A 342 -45.23 0.46 14.66
C LEU A 342 -44.92 0.85 16.10
N CYS A 343 -43.74 1.42 16.36
CA CYS A 343 -43.37 1.92 17.69
C CYS A 343 -44.35 3.01 18.18
N GLY A 344 -44.84 3.85 17.26
CA GLY A 344 -45.82 4.90 17.53
C GLY A 344 -47.27 4.43 17.61
N ARG A 345 -47.55 3.13 17.42
CA ARG A 345 -48.90 2.53 17.35
C ARG A 345 -49.78 3.11 16.23
N LEU A 346 -49.16 3.58 15.15
CA LEU A 346 -49.81 4.06 13.93
C LEU A 346 -50.00 2.90 12.96
N TRP A 347 -50.95 2.00 13.25
CA TRP A 347 -51.12 0.72 12.55
C TRP A 347 -51.38 0.85 11.05
N GLY A 348 -52.30 1.74 10.65
CA GLY A 348 -52.65 1.93 9.23
C GLY A 348 -51.46 2.40 8.38
N PRO A 349 -50.78 3.50 8.75
CA PRO A 349 -49.56 3.94 8.07
C PRO A 349 -48.44 2.89 8.10
N ALA A 350 -48.25 2.20 9.22
CA ALA A 350 -47.25 1.14 9.35
C ALA A 350 -47.48 0.02 8.32
N GLN A 351 -48.73 -0.47 8.21
CA GLN A 351 -49.08 -1.51 7.26
C GLN A 351 -48.79 -1.07 5.83
N ARG A 352 -49.22 0.14 5.43
CA ARG A 352 -48.99 0.67 4.07
C ARG A 352 -47.51 0.78 3.72
N TYR A 353 -46.69 1.32 4.62
CA TYR A 353 -45.25 1.45 4.36
C TYR A 353 -44.55 0.08 4.26
N LEU A 354 -44.92 -0.87 5.11
CA LEU A 354 -44.32 -2.22 5.12
C LEU A 354 -44.77 -3.06 3.91
N GLU A 355 -46.04 -3.00 3.51
CA GLU A 355 -46.54 -3.68 2.30
C GLU A 355 -45.86 -3.12 1.04
N ARG A 356 -45.65 -1.79 0.99
CA ARG A 356 -44.91 -1.16 -0.10
C ARG A 356 -43.42 -1.53 -0.09
N SER A 357 -42.79 -1.62 1.08
CA SER A 357 -41.41 -2.13 1.19
C SER A 357 -41.33 -3.55 0.62
N LEU A 358 -42.31 -4.40 0.95
CA LEU A 358 -42.39 -5.78 0.48
C LEU A 358 -42.64 -5.89 -1.03
N SER A 359 -43.42 -4.97 -1.62
CA SER A 359 -43.63 -4.95 -3.08
C SER A 359 -42.35 -4.61 -3.85
N GLU A 360 -41.44 -3.83 -3.25
CA GLU A 360 -40.14 -3.50 -3.84
C GLU A 360 -39.11 -4.61 -3.60
N ARG A 361 -39.06 -5.16 -2.38
CA ARG A 361 -38.10 -6.19 -1.98
C ARG A 361 -38.71 -7.16 -0.98
N ASP A 362 -38.76 -8.43 -1.36
CA ASP A 362 -39.12 -9.50 -0.43
C ASP A 362 -38.03 -9.65 0.66
N ASP A 363 -38.37 -9.31 1.90
CA ASP A 363 -37.44 -9.21 3.02
C ASP A 363 -38.03 -9.87 4.27
N SER A 364 -37.28 -10.81 4.84
CA SER A 364 -37.73 -11.57 6.03
C SER A 364 -38.01 -10.67 7.23
N ARG A 365 -37.27 -9.56 7.38
CA ARG A 365 -37.51 -8.63 8.48
C ARG A 365 -38.78 -7.80 8.25
N THR A 366 -39.07 -7.38 7.03
CA THR A 366 -40.35 -6.71 6.70
C THR A 366 -41.54 -7.64 6.97
N HIS A 367 -41.42 -8.93 6.65
CA HIS A 367 -42.41 -9.93 7.04
C HIS A 367 -42.57 -10.05 8.56
N ALA A 368 -41.49 -10.11 9.33
CA ALA A 368 -41.58 -10.15 10.80
C ALA A 368 -42.26 -8.89 11.39
N LEU A 369 -42.02 -7.72 10.79
CA LEU A 369 -42.66 -6.47 11.21
C LEU A 369 -44.17 -6.46 10.89
N LEU A 370 -44.57 -6.92 9.71
CA LEU A 370 -45.99 -7.10 9.35
C LEU A 370 -46.68 -8.13 10.24
N ALA A 371 -46.03 -9.24 10.54
CA ALA A 371 -46.54 -10.24 11.46
C ALA A 371 -46.80 -9.64 12.85
N SER A 372 -45.84 -8.89 13.36
CA SER A 372 -45.95 -8.18 14.63
C SER A 372 -47.03 -7.09 14.63
N LEU A 373 -47.33 -6.49 13.47
CA LEU A 373 -48.46 -5.57 13.28
C LEU A 373 -49.80 -6.32 13.42
N TYR A 374 -49.93 -7.43 12.71
CA TYR A 374 -51.15 -8.23 12.67
C TYR A 374 -51.46 -8.90 14.01
N ASP A 375 -50.44 -9.36 14.75
CA ASP A 375 -50.61 -9.83 16.13
C ASP A 375 -51.25 -8.78 17.04
N ARG A 376 -50.83 -7.51 16.91
CA ARG A 376 -51.35 -6.41 17.75
C ARG A 376 -52.70 -5.86 17.27
N THR A 377 -53.15 -6.26 16.09
CA THR A 377 -54.43 -5.84 15.48
C THR A 377 -55.44 -6.99 15.40
N ASP A 378 -55.18 -8.11 16.11
CA ASP A 378 -56.04 -9.30 16.21
C ASP A 378 -56.30 -10.02 14.86
N ARG A 379 -55.35 -9.91 13.92
CA ARG A 379 -55.37 -10.56 12.60
C ARG A 379 -54.47 -11.80 12.61
N ALA A 380 -54.86 -12.79 13.41
CA ALA A 380 -54.02 -13.95 13.74
C ALA A 380 -53.61 -14.79 12.52
N VAL A 381 -54.49 -14.92 11.52
CA VAL A 381 -54.23 -15.70 10.31
C VAL A 381 -53.11 -15.09 9.48
N GLU A 382 -53.18 -13.79 9.22
CA GLU A 382 -52.18 -13.05 8.48
C GLU A 382 -50.86 -12.94 9.26
N ALA A 383 -50.94 -12.82 10.58
CA ALA A 383 -49.75 -12.79 11.44
C ALA A 383 -48.95 -14.09 11.33
N VAL A 384 -49.59 -15.25 11.53
CA VAL A 384 -48.95 -16.58 11.41
C VAL A 384 -48.31 -16.77 10.04
N ARG A 385 -49.01 -16.34 8.98
CA ARG A 385 -48.49 -16.42 7.61
C ARG A 385 -47.19 -15.62 7.45
N HIS A 386 -47.17 -14.37 7.91
CA HIS A 386 -45.98 -13.54 7.79
C HIS A 386 -44.84 -13.99 8.72
N TRP A 387 -45.14 -14.53 9.90
CA TRP A 387 -44.12 -15.17 10.74
C TRP A 387 -43.47 -16.35 10.02
N ARG A 388 -44.25 -17.18 9.31
CA ARG A 388 -43.73 -18.30 8.52
C ARG A 388 -42.80 -17.81 7.41
N LEU A 389 -43.25 -16.85 6.59
CA LEU A 389 -42.43 -16.28 5.51
C LEU A 389 -41.13 -15.64 6.04
N ALA A 390 -41.20 -14.96 7.19
CA ALA A 390 -40.02 -14.42 7.86
C ALA A 390 -39.02 -15.53 8.25
N THR A 391 -39.50 -16.62 8.83
CA THR A 391 -38.64 -17.76 9.22
C THR A 391 -38.11 -18.55 8.04
N GLU A 392 -38.90 -18.74 6.98
CA GLU A 392 -38.49 -19.43 5.75
C GLU A 392 -37.33 -18.69 5.09
N GLY A 393 -37.42 -17.36 4.96
CA GLY A 393 -36.33 -16.56 4.38
C GLY A 393 -35.07 -16.46 5.26
N MET A 394 -35.19 -16.58 6.59
CA MET A 394 -34.02 -16.55 7.50
C MET A 394 -33.30 -17.89 7.63
N ILE A 395 -34.04 -19.01 7.67
CA ILE A 395 -33.50 -20.34 8.04
C ILE A 395 -33.42 -21.28 6.82
N GLY A 396 -34.15 -21.01 5.74
CA GLY A 396 -34.20 -21.88 4.57
C GLY A 396 -34.86 -23.23 4.88
N VAL A 397 -36.06 -23.18 5.45
CA VAL A 397 -36.79 -24.39 5.86
C VAL A 397 -37.00 -25.31 4.64
N PRO A 398 -36.66 -26.61 4.73
CA PRO A 398 -36.83 -27.53 3.61
C PRO A 398 -38.31 -27.70 3.26
N VAL A 399 -38.65 -27.48 1.99
CA VAL A 399 -40.02 -27.69 1.47
C VAL A 399 -40.35 -29.18 1.56
N LEU A 400 -41.38 -29.53 2.33
CA LEU A 400 -41.83 -30.91 2.47
C LEU A 400 -42.92 -31.19 1.44
N LYS A 401 -42.94 -32.42 0.91
CA LYS A 401 -43.81 -32.86 -0.19
C LYS A 401 -45.33 -32.81 0.11
N ALA A 402 -45.73 -32.37 1.31
CA ALA A 402 -47.09 -32.26 1.82
C ALA A 402 -47.43 -30.85 2.35
N ASP A 403 -46.75 -29.81 1.86
CA ASP A 403 -46.97 -28.42 2.32
C ASP A 403 -48.40 -27.88 2.05
N ASP A 404 -49.18 -28.55 1.20
CA ASP A 404 -50.60 -28.25 0.95
C ASP A 404 -51.52 -28.54 2.16
N THR A 405 -51.02 -29.24 3.18
CA THR A 405 -51.77 -29.60 4.41
C THR A 405 -51.40 -28.75 5.63
N VAL A 406 -50.47 -27.80 5.48
CA VAL A 406 -50.06 -26.95 6.60
C VAL A 406 -51.05 -25.80 6.77
N LEU A 407 -51.57 -25.63 7.98
CA LEU A 407 -52.40 -24.49 8.37
C LEU A 407 -51.70 -23.19 7.93
N PHE A 408 -52.38 -22.42 7.06
CA PHE A 408 -51.89 -21.14 6.50
C PHE A 408 -50.62 -21.25 5.62
N GLY A 409 -50.52 -22.30 4.79
CA GLY A 409 -49.40 -22.54 3.86
C GLY A 409 -49.18 -21.48 2.76
N ALA A 410 -47.95 -21.41 2.24
CA ALA A 410 -47.49 -20.42 1.27
C ALA A 410 -48.26 -20.41 -0.08
N ALA A 411 -48.98 -21.50 -0.39
CA ALA A 411 -49.82 -21.60 -1.58
C ALA A 411 -51.10 -20.74 -1.50
N ALA A 412 -51.49 -20.27 -0.31
CA ALA A 412 -52.56 -19.30 -0.16
C ALA A 412 -52.04 -17.88 -0.46
N SER A 413 -52.12 -17.51 -1.75
CA SER A 413 -52.08 -16.14 -2.30
C SER A 413 -50.79 -15.32 -2.19
N ARG A 414 -49.83 -15.48 -3.12
CA ARG A 414 -48.97 -14.34 -3.51
C ARG A 414 -49.88 -13.12 -3.76
N PRO A 415 -49.70 -11.97 -3.08
CA PRO A 415 -50.55 -10.82 -3.33
C PRO A 415 -50.34 -10.36 -4.77
N GLN A 416 -51.36 -10.51 -5.61
CA GLN A 416 -51.49 -9.71 -6.81
C GLN A 416 -51.83 -8.31 -6.32
N PHE A 417 -50.86 -7.40 -6.36
CA PHE A 417 -51.18 -5.98 -6.26
C PHE A 417 -51.98 -5.64 -7.53
N GLU A 418 -53.31 -5.56 -7.40
CA GLU A 418 -54.17 -5.00 -8.45
C GLU A 418 -53.75 -3.54 -8.64
N SER A 419 -53.04 -3.27 -9.73
CA SER A 419 -52.85 -1.92 -10.23
C SER A 419 -54.23 -1.35 -10.54
N GLU A 420 -54.63 -0.28 -9.86
CA GLU A 420 -55.86 0.47 -10.12
C GLU A 420 -56.04 0.68 -11.64
N GLU A 421 -57.13 0.13 -12.16
CA GLU A 421 -57.57 0.33 -13.54
C GLU A 421 -57.71 1.83 -13.84
N ALA A 422 -57.05 2.24 -14.91
CA ALA A 422 -57.23 3.54 -15.52
C ALA A 422 -58.71 3.76 -15.85
N VAL A 423 -59.33 4.71 -15.16
CA VAL A 423 -60.65 5.25 -15.50
C VAL A 423 -60.56 5.87 -16.90
N ALA A 424 -61.14 5.19 -17.89
CA ALA A 424 -61.38 5.74 -19.21
C ALA A 424 -62.47 6.82 -19.11
N PRO A 425 -62.35 7.95 -19.84
CA PRO A 425 -63.35 9.00 -19.83
C PRO A 425 -64.57 8.57 -20.66
N ASP A 426 -65.72 8.52 -20.00
CA ASP A 426 -67.00 8.26 -20.63
C ASP A 426 -67.34 9.40 -21.62
N ARG A 427 -67.57 9.01 -22.88
CA ARG A 427 -68.07 9.88 -23.94
C ARG A 427 -69.60 9.81 -23.89
N ALA A 428 -70.23 10.87 -23.40
CA ALA A 428 -71.64 11.13 -23.69
C ALA A 428 -71.76 12.48 -24.42
N ALA A 429 -72.13 12.38 -25.69
CA ALA A 429 -72.56 13.49 -26.53
C ALA A 429 -74.07 13.71 -26.38
N GLY A 430 -74.47 14.98 -26.33
CA GLY A 430 -75.73 15.49 -26.91
C GLY A 430 -77.05 15.16 -26.20
N LEU A 431 -77.51 16.08 -25.35
CA LEU A 431 -78.65 16.99 -25.60
C LEU A 431 -78.88 17.88 -24.37
#